data_AF-A0A9D8SMI1-F1
#
_entry.id   AF-A0A9D8SMI1-F1
#
_cell.length_a   1.000
_cell.length_b   1.000
_cell.length_c   1.000
_cell.angle_alpha   90.00
_cell.angle_beta   90.00
_cell.angle_gamma   90.00
#
_symmetry.space_group_name_H-M   'P 1'
#
loop_
_entity.id
_entity.type
_entity.pdbx_description
1 polymer ?
#
loop_
_entity_poly.entity_id
_entity_poly.type
_entity_poly.pdbx_seq_one_letter_code
_entity_poly.pdbx_strand_id
1 'polypeptide(L)' 'ENARKYVKKLGEIIGVPVEICSVGPDRTQTIFVEE' A
#
# COMPACT_ATOMS: atom_id res chain seq x y z
N GLU A 1 -10.28 3.49 6.41
CA GLU A 1 -10.01 2.31 7.25
C GLU A 1 -9.97 0.99 6.49
N ASN A 2 -11.05 0.56 5.83
CA ASN A 2 -11.10 -0.75 5.13
C ASN A 2 -9.99 -0.96 4.09
N ALA A 3 -9.67 0.07 3.30
CA ALA A 3 -8.57 0.00 2.33
C ALA A 3 -7.22 -0.32 2.99
N ARG A 4 -6.92 0.27 4.16
CA ARG A 4 -5.68 0.00 4.90
C ARG A 4 -5.62 -1.45 5.39
N LYS A 5 -6.73 -1.97 5.91
CA LYS A 5 -6.84 -3.37 6.35
C LYS A 5 -6.65 -4.35 5.19
N TYR A 6 -7.19 -4.03 4.01
CA TYR A 6 -7.01 -4.84 2.81
C TYR A 6 -5.54 -4.91 2.37
N VAL A 7 -4.88 -3.75 2.25
CA VAL A 7 -3.46 -3.69 1.86
C VAL A 7 -2.57 -4.39 2.90
N LYS A 8 -2.83 -4.18 4.19
CA LYS A 8 -2.13 -4.92 5.26
C LYS A 8 -2.29 -6.43 5.11
N LYS A 9 -3.52 -6.89 4.84
CA LYS A 9 -3.79 -8.32 4.69
C LYS A 9 -3.10 -8.94 3.47
N LEU A 10 -3.00 -8.19 2.37
CA LEU A 10 -2.22 -8.61 1.20
C LEU A 10 -0.75 -8.84 1.55
N GLY A 11 -0.13 -7.92 2.29
CA GLY A 11 1.26 -8.08 2.73
C GLY A 11 1.46 -9.31 3.61
N GLU A 12 0.54 -9.57 4.54
CA GLU A 12 0.55 -10.79 5.38
C GLU A 12 0.45 -12.08 4.56
N ILE A 13 -0.36 -12.11 3.50
CA ILE A 13 -0.55 -13.30 2.65
C ILE A 13 0.68 -13.57 1.78
N ILE A 14 1.28 -12.51 1.23
CA ILE A 14 2.43 -12.61 0.32
C ILE A 14 3.74 -12.79 1.12
N GLY A 15 3.75 -12.41 2.41
CA GLY A 15 4.92 -12.54 3.29
C GLY A 15 5.90 -11.38 3.21
N VAL A 16 5.54 -10.29 2.54
CA VAL A 16 6.33 -9.06 2.43
C VAL A 16 5.43 -7.82 2.58
N PRO A 17 5.88 -6.74 3.25
CA PRO A 17 5.08 -5.54 3.43
C PRO A 17 4.88 -4.77 2.11
N VAL A 18 3.80 -3.99 2.04
CA VAL A 18 3.56 -3.04 0.93
C VAL A 18 4.20 -1.71 1.28
N GLU A 19 5.23 -1.32 0.53
CA GLU A 19 5.99 -0.08 0.76
C GLU A 19 5.53 1.09 -0.13
N ILE A 20 4.93 0.80 -1.28
CA ILE A 20 4.52 1.82 -2.26
C ILE A 20 3.13 1.49 -2.81
N CYS A 21 2.24 2.49 -2.85
CA CYS A 21 0.91 2.36 -3.43
C CYS A 21 0.60 3.54 -4.37
N SER A 22 0.53 3.27 -5.67
CA SER A 22 0.09 4.25 -6.67
C SER A 22 -1.43 4.37 -6.63
N VAL A 23 -1.93 5.59 -6.43
CA VAL A 23 -3.37 5.87 -6.24
C VAL A 23 -3.95 6.79 -7.34
N GLY A 24 -3.16 7.09 -8.38
CA GLY A 24 -3.59 7.91 -9.49
C GLY A 24 -2.56 7.99 -10.62
N PRO A 25 -2.92 8.63 -11.74
CA PRO A 25 -2.06 8.72 -12.93
C PRO A 25 -0.87 9.69 -12.76
N ASP A 26 -0.94 10.65 -11.84
CA ASP A 26 0.17 11.58 -11.59
C ASP A 26 1.23 10.92 -10.69
N ARG A 27 2.51 11.20 -10.94
CA ARG A 27 3.64 10.70 -10.12
C ARG A 27 3.49 11.06 -8.65
N THR A 28 2.95 12.24 -8.36
CA THR A 28 2.72 12.73 -7.00
C THR A 28 1.58 11.99 -6.29
N GLN A 29 0.72 11.27 -7.02
CA GLN A 29 -0.35 10.43 -6.48
C GLN A 29 0.17 9.04 -6.12
N THR A 30 1.24 9.02 -5.32
CA THR A 30 1.86 7.80 -4.82
C THR A 30 2.00 7.90 -3.31
N ILE A 31 1.53 6.89 -2.59
CA ILE A 31 1.71 6.75 -1.15
C ILE A 31 2.98 5.95 -0.92
N PHE A 32 3.94 6.55 -0.23
CA PHE A 32 5.09 5.86 0.32
C PHE A 32 4.76 5.49 1.78
N VAL A 33 4.83 4.21 2.09
CA VAL A 33 4.56 3.69 3.44
C VAL A 33 5.90 3.67 4.17
N GLU A 34 6.12 4.66 5.03
CA GLU A 34 7.27 4.68 5.95
C GLU A 34 7.03 3.67 7.09
N GLU A 35 8.11 3.07 7.63
CA GLU A 35 8.07 2.09 8.74
C GLU A 35 7.33 2.59 9.98
#